data_AF-C6DJ75-F1
#
_entry.id   AF-C6DJ75-F1
#
_cell.length_a   1.000
_cell.length_b   1.000
_cell.length_c   1.000
_cell.angle_alpha   90.00
_cell.angle_beta   90.00
_cell.angle_gamma   90.00
#
_symmetry.space_group_name_H-M   'P 1'
#
loop_
_entity.id
_entity.type
_entity.pdbx_description
1 polymer ?
#
loop_
_entity_poly.entity_id
_entity_poly.type
_entity_poly.pdbx_seq_one_letter_code
_entity_poly.pdbx_strand_id
1 'polypeptide(L)'
;MKNKKGSQERQYFWVTNNESYHKEIPGGYLHSVVGIGTKNGYRETLNLVRENDVIFVCHAGYISDIGFAKTNAKHEIINGYNDYSVSVVFYSLKNPMRISKKSEHKNHLVAIKGKDYPPITIEGTPHQRSYISKINIDMATYIMACTSIYLDANKVINIKKDKVGRVSDFEKFLSKLTDSHVIQTLNQFPNISFENYCYKHSSTYDLIYDGKRYAPKQVLGFSVKHIINRPLVSSEFSGGDDSISFSVLRNLGFEIILKTANESLSVNNKYNREEICNLFEPNYKFTPQSGKWGVSGIVKIDKDVVFIVTLEKPHEGNPYGDSLSDDGLLNWKTQTKMSINDEFVQRLIGHDHNTSNIHLFLRYNKKDKYSYLGLLRYEWHNGNSSNPVHFKWRLINSVISRKLNDLFDSSNLVHSIPLVSDADDFDPANFFLKEEENNRKYKERTSTVYKSQREISEIDRAAADERNSNLGSQGELLVLHYEKNELIKAGRADLAEKVKQVSEMNCAAGYDILSFDSDGNEKYIEVKTTMGGKNTVFYISENEVKVSKACEEKYFIYRVYNFDVKNKTYQLFTQKGAVELNFTLSPVSYRAAIL
;
A
#
# COMPACT_ATOMS: atom_id res chain seq x y z
N MET A 1 -12.46 13.40 -46.89
CA MET A 1 -11.70 12.40 -46.10
C MET A 1 -10.21 12.57 -46.38
N LYS A 2 -9.47 13.28 -45.52
CA LYS A 2 -7.99 13.30 -45.56
C LYS A 2 -7.51 12.19 -44.63
N ASN A 3 -6.85 11.17 -45.18
CA ASN A 3 -6.15 10.15 -44.41
C ASN A 3 -5.16 10.84 -43.46
N LYS A 4 -5.43 10.81 -42.15
CA LYS A 4 -4.41 11.08 -41.13
C LYS A 4 -3.31 10.04 -41.34
N LYS A 5 -2.14 10.46 -41.82
CA LYS A 5 -0.90 9.69 -41.68
C LYS A 5 -0.84 9.23 -40.22
N GLY A 6 -0.85 7.91 -39.99
CA GLY A 6 -0.74 7.36 -38.64
C GLY A 6 0.51 7.94 -37.99
N SER A 7 0.34 8.68 -36.89
CA SER A 7 1.48 9.15 -36.10
C SER A 7 2.21 7.92 -35.60
N GLN A 8 3.44 7.72 -36.08
CA GLN A 8 4.26 6.61 -35.64
C GLN A 8 4.48 6.72 -34.13
N GLU A 9 4.36 5.61 -33.41
CA GLU A 9 4.46 5.60 -31.95
C GLU A 9 5.86 6.04 -31.50
N ARG A 10 5.90 7.04 -30.61
CA ARG A 10 7.12 7.64 -30.06
C ARG A 10 7.94 6.59 -29.31
N GLN A 11 9.25 6.58 -29.55
CA GLN A 11 10.20 5.69 -28.88
C GLN A 11 10.91 6.41 -27.73
N TYR A 12 11.44 5.59 -26.82
CA TYR A 12 12.15 6.05 -25.64
C TYR A 12 13.55 5.45 -25.60
N PHE A 13 14.52 6.28 -25.29
CA PHE A 13 15.92 5.91 -25.19
C PHE A 13 16.49 6.35 -23.86
N TRP A 14 17.50 5.62 -23.42
CA TRP A 14 18.35 5.94 -22.29
C TRP A 14 19.77 6.11 -22.80
N VAL A 15 20.37 7.26 -22.53
CA VAL A 15 21.79 7.52 -22.82
C VAL A 15 22.56 7.51 -21.50
N THR A 16 23.61 6.71 -21.42
CA THR A 16 24.57 6.76 -20.30
C THR A 16 25.78 7.55 -20.78
N ASN A 17 25.88 8.81 -20.34
CA ASN A 17 26.91 9.72 -20.83
C ASN A 17 27.81 10.20 -19.70
N ASN A 18 28.92 9.49 -19.45
CA ASN A 18 29.88 9.89 -18.42
C ASN A 18 31.09 10.64 -19.00
N GLU A 19 31.48 10.36 -20.24
CA GLU A 19 32.72 10.88 -20.84
C GLU A 19 32.48 12.10 -21.74
N SER A 20 31.39 12.13 -22.50
CA SER A 20 31.11 13.19 -23.49
C SER A 20 29.97 14.13 -23.09
N TYR A 21 29.42 13.99 -21.88
CA TYR A 21 28.27 14.78 -21.38
C TYR A 21 28.48 16.29 -21.55
N HIS A 22 29.63 16.80 -21.12
CA HIS A 22 29.96 18.22 -21.17
C HIS A 22 30.12 18.78 -22.59
N LYS A 23 30.14 17.92 -23.62
CA LYS A 23 30.17 18.32 -25.03
C LYS A 23 28.82 18.11 -25.69
N GLU A 24 28.24 16.92 -25.55
CA GLU A 24 27.02 16.49 -26.24
C GLU A 24 25.76 17.22 -25.74
N ILE A 25 25.57 17.31 -24.42
CA ILE A 25 24.34 17.87 -23.86
C ILE A 25 24.26 19.38 -24.10
N PRO A 26 25.31 20.19 -23.80
CA PRO A 26 25.31 21.61 -24.17
C PRO A 26 25.33 21.84 -25.69
N GLY A 27 25.95 20.92 -26.45
CA GLY A 27 26.02 21.00 -27.91
C GLY A 27 24.71 20.64 -28.63
N GLY A 28 23.74 20.02 -27.94
CA GLY A 28 22.46 19.66 -28.52
C GLY A 28 22.53 18.53 -29.55
N TYR A 29 23.40 17.54 -29.32
CA TYR A 29 23.55 16.39 -30.21
C TYR A 29 23.95 15.12 -29.44
N LEU A 30 23.74 13.97 -30.09
CA LEU A 30 24.33 12.69 -29.72
C LEU A 30 25.16 12.16 -30.89
N HIS A 31 26.26 11.48 -30.59
CA HIS A 31 27.22 11.01 -31.59
C HIS A 31 27.82 9.66 -31.20
N SER A 32 27.89 8.73 -32.15
CA SER A 32 28.52 7.43 -31.93
C SER A 32 29.25 6.93 -33.16
N VAL A 33 30.41 6.30 -32.94
CA VAL A 33 31.25 5.74 -33.99
C VAL A 33 31.48 4.25 -33.72
N VAL A 34 31.33 3.41 -34.75
CA VAL A 34 31.49 1.94 -34.67
C VAL A 34 32.30 1.44 -35.86
N GLY A 35 33.35 0.64 -35.61
CA GLY A 35 34.20 0.10 -36.68
C GLY A 35 33.43 -0.83 -37.62
N ILE A 36 33.70 -0.77 -38.91
CA ILE A 36 33.09 -1.68 -39.89
C ILE A 36 33.46 -3.14 -39.55
N GLY A 37 32.47 -4.03 -39.52
CA GLY A 37 32.63 -5.43 -39.15
C GLY A 37 32.65 -5.70 -37.63
N THR A 38 32.65 -4.66 -36.79
CA THR A 38 32.46 -4.80 -35.35
C THR A 38 30.99 -4.65 -34.99
N LYS A 39 30.46 -5.51 -34.12
CA LYS A 39 29.10 -5.36 -33.57
C LYS A 39 29.18 -4.72 -32.19
N ASN A 40 28.58 -3.54 -32.04
CA ASN A 40 28.44 -2.87 -30.75
C ASN A 40 27.00 -2.36 -30.64
N GLY A 41 26.10 -3.26 -30.23
CA GLY A 41 24.68 -2.97 -30.28
C GLY A 41 24.24 -1.77 -29.44
N TYR A 42 24.98 -1.38 -28.38
CA TYR A 42 24.70 -0.14 -27.66
C TYR A 42 24.99 1.10 -28.52
N ARG A 43 26.12 1.15 -29.22
CA ARG A 43 26.47 2.32 -30.06
C ARG A 43 25.64 2.37 -31.34
N GLU A 44 25.38 1.22 -31.96
CA GLU A 44 24.56 1.10 -33.17
C GLU A 44 23.08 1.45 -32.90
N THR A 45 22.61 1.33 -31.65
CA THR A 45 21.24 1.71 -31.26
C THR A 45 20.93 3.17 -31.55
N LEU A 46 21.94 4.06 -31.63
CA LEU A 46 21.73 5.47 -31.99
C LEU A 46 21.05 5.61 -33.37
N ASN A 47 21.34 4.69 -34.30
CA ASN A 47 20.74 4.69 -35.64
C ASN A 47 19.22 4.46 -35.64
N LEU A 48 18.66 3.95 -34.53
CA LEU A 48 17.23 3.69 -34.41
C LEU A 48 16.43 4.94 -34.02
N VAL A 49 17.10 6.01 -33.57
CA VAL A 49 16.47 7.24 -33.10
C VAL A 49 15.81 7.99 -34.26
N ARG A 50 14.56 8.41 -34.04
CA ARG A 50 13.73 9.15 -34.99
C ARG A 50 13.36 10.51 -34.43
N GLU A 51 12.95 11.40 -35.33
CA GLU A 51 12.41 12.69 -34.94
C GLU A 51 11.26 12.53 -33.93
N ASN A 52 11.28 13.33 -32.86
CA ASN A 52 10.34 13.33 -31.73
C ASN A 52 10.47 12.18 -30.73
N ASP A 53 11.48 11.31 -30.86
CA ASP A 53 11.81 10.33 -29.83
C ASP A 53 12.36 11.02 -28.57
N VAL A 54 12.14 10.37 -27.43
CA VAL A 54 12.49 10.88 -26.10
C VAL A 54 13.75 10.19 -25.60
N ILE A 55 14.66 10.98 -25.04
CA ILE A 55 15.97 10.50 -24.59
C ILE A 55 16.15 10.90 -23.13
N PHE A 56 16.23 9.94 -22.21
CA PHE A 56 16.63 10.18 -20.83
C PHE A 56 18.16 10.10 -20.73
N VAL A 57 18.79 11.08 -20.08
CA VAL A 57 20.25 11.13 -19.95
C VAL A 57 20.64 10.81 -18.52
N CYS A 58 21.40 9.73 -18.37
CA CYS A 58 22.04 9.34 -17.14
C CYS A 58 23.51 9.80 -17.12
N HIS A 59 23.84 10.68 -16.19
CA HIS A 59 25.19 11.18 -15.95
C HIS A 59 25.53 11.07 -14.46
N ALA A 60 26.74 10.62 -14.13
CA ALA A 60 27.21 10.48 -12.74
C ALA A 60 26.25 9.70 -11.82
N GLY A 61 25.51 8.74 -12.39
CA GLY A 61 24.52 7.93 -11.65
C GLY A 61 23.20 8.64 -11.39
N TYR A 62 22.87 9.70 -12.12
CA TYR A 62 21.58 10.38 -12.06
C TYR A 62 20.97 10.51 -13.44
N ILE A 63 19.67 10.23 -13.56
CA ILE A 63 18.88 10.73 -14.69
C ILE A 63 18.60 12.20 -14.39
N SER A 64 19.36 13.10 -15.03
CA SER A 64 19.33 14.54 -14.77
C SER A 64 18.68 15.33 -15.89
N ASP A 65 18.68 14.80 -17.11
CA ASP A 65 18.21 15.52 -18.29
C ASP A 65 17.31 14.64 -19.16
N ILE A 66 16.45 15.31 -19.92
CA ILE A 66 15.57 14.71 -20.92
C ILE A 66 15.71 15.46 -22.24
N GLY A 67 15.82 14.72 -23.34
CA GLY A 67 15.99 15.25 -24.68
C GLY A 67 14.87 14.83 -25.62
N PHE A 68 14.63 15.66 -26.64
CA PHE A 68 13.76 15.34 -27.77
C PHE A 68 14.57 15.41 -29.06
N ALA A 69 14.60 14.30 -29.80
CA ALA A 69 15.28 14.23 -31.08
C ALA A 69 14.63 15.18 -32.10
N LYS A 70 15.44 16.03 -32.73
CA LYS A 70 15.02 16.99 -33.76
C LYS A 70 15.11 16.43 -35.18
N THR A 71 15.87 15.37 -35.35
CA THR A 71 16.08 14.70 -36.63
C THR A 71 16.05 13.20 -36.42
N ASN A 72 15.81 12.46 -37.50
CA ASN A 72 16.23 11.05 -37.53
C ASN A 72 17.76 10.97 -37.39
N ALA A 73 18.26 9.83 -36.93
CA ALA A 73 19.68 9.55 -36.96
C ALA A 73 20.22 9.61 -38.38
N LYS A 74 21.33 10.32 -38.55
CA LYS A 74 22.15 10.27 -39.77
C LYS A 74 23.16 9.17 -39.62
N HIS A 75 23.38 8.42 -40.69
CA HIS A 75 24.38 7.37 -40.79
C HIS A 75 25.27 7.63 -42.00
N GLU A 76 26.56 7.75 -41.77
CA GLU A 76 27.58 7.91 -42.80
C GLU A 76 28.74 6.94 -42.56
N ILE A 77 29.47 6.59 -43.61
CA ILE A 77 30.71 5.81 -43.49
C ILE A 77 31.88 6.77 -43.66
N ILE A 78 32.66 6.96 -42.60
CA ILE A 78 33.80 7.89 -42.57
C ILE A 78 35.04 7.13 -42.15
N ASN A 79 36.09 7.14 -42.99
CA ASN A 79 37.39 6.52 -42.71
C ASN A 79 37.32 5.05 -42.24
N GLY A 80 36.36 4.27 -42.75
CA GLY A 80 36.18 2.87 -42.37
C GLY A 80 35.38 2.63 -41.08
N TYR A 81 34.68 3.65 -40.59
CA TYR A 81 33.78 3.57 -39.43
C TYR A 81 32.35 3.96 -39.83
N ASN A 82 31.37 3.32 -39.19
CA ASN A 82 29.98 3.78 -39.17
C ASN A 82 29.87 4.93 -38.18
N ASP A 83 29.51 6.11 -38.68
CA ASP A 83 29.29 7.33 -37.90
C ASP A 83 27.78 7.59 -37.80
N TYR A 84 27.28 7.73 -36.57
CA TYR A 84 25.89 8.00 -36.26
C TYR A 84 25.75 9.31 -35.52
N SER A 85 24.87 10.20 -35.97
CA SER A 85 24.61 11.47 -35.29
C SER A 85 23.12 11.84 -35.26
N VAL A 86 22.68 12.48 -34.16
CA VAL A 86 21.31 12.96 -33.97
C VAL A 86 21.35 14.35 -33.34
N SER A 87 20.58 15.30 -33.86
CA SER A 87 20.35 16.58 -33.17
C SER A 87 19.25 16.43 -32.13
N VAL A 88 19.49 16.95 -30.92
CA VAL A 88 18.61 16.78 -29.76
C VAL A 88 18.47 18.10 -29.01
N VAL A 89 17.27 18.43 -28.56
CA VAL A 89 17.07 19.52 -27.60
C VAL A 89 16.88 18.93 -26.21
N PHE A 90 17.82 19.26 -25.32
CA PHE A 90 17.84 18.79 -23.94
C PHE A 90 17.23 19.81 -22.97
N TYR A 91 16.65 19.28 -21.89
CA TYR A 91 16.09 20.01 -20.77
C TYR A 91 16.54 19.35 -19.47
N SER A 92 17.02 20.14 -18.53
CA SER A 92 17.35 19.63 -17.19
C SER A 92 16.08 19.39 -16.37
N LEU A 93 16.05 18.25 -15.68
CA LEU A 93 14.96 17.83 -14.82
C LEU A 93 15.07 18.50 -13.46
N LYS A 94 13.94 18.99 -12.94
CA LYS A 94 13.89 19.61 -11.60
C LYS A 94 14.15 18.61 -10.47
N ASN A 95 13.74 17.36 -10.66
CA ASN A 95 13.90 16.28 -9.70
C ASN A 95 14.68 15.13 -10.34
N PRO A 96 16.02 15.17 -10.33
CA PRO A 96 16.85 14.09 -10.88
C PRO A 96 16.65 12.78 -10.12
N MET A 97 16.67 11.66 -10.85
CA MET A 97 16.50 10.32 -10.27
C MET A 97 17.84 9.61 -10.11
N ARG A 98 18.17 9.17 -8.89
CA ARG A 98 19.43 8.47 -8.60
C ARG A 98 19.38 7.00 -9.03
N ILE A 99 20.40 6.57 -9.78
CA ILE A 99 20.63 5.20 -10.23
C ILE A 99 21.90 4.67 -9.56
N SER A 100 21.74 3.82 -8.55
CA SER A 100 22.86 3.23 -7.84
C SER A 100 22.47 1.91 -7.17
N LYS A 101 23.46 1.15 -6.66
CA LYS A 101 23.21 -0.07 -5.88
C LYS A 101 22.33 0.16 -4.64
N LYS A 102 22.31 1.39 -4.12
CA LYS A 102 21.55 1.81 -2.94
C LYS A 102 20.26 2.59 -3.31
N SER A 103 19.94 2.71 -4.59
CA SER A 103 18.73 3.40 -5.04
C SER A 103 17.48 2.58 -4.68
N GLU A 104 16.44 3.26 -4.21
CA GLU A 104 15.12 2.67 -3.97
C GLU A 104 14.46 2.11 -5.24
N HIS A 105 14.81 2.68 -6.39
CA HIS A 105 14.25 2.32 -7.70
C HIS A 105 14.87 1.05 -8.30
N LYS A 106 16.01 0.60 -7.75
CA LYS A 106 16.88 -0.44 -8.32
C LYS A 106 16.11 -1.71 -8.68
N ASN A 107 15.40 -2.29 -7.71
CA ASN A 107 14.76 -3.60 -7.89
C ASN A 107 13.66 -3.55 -8.94
N HIS A 108 12.88 -2.48 -8.95
CA HIS A 108 11.80 -2.29 -9.92
C HIS A 108 12.35 -2.10 -11.34
N LEU A 109 13.32 -1.20 -11.51
CA LEU A 109 13.97 -0.99 -12.82
C LEU A 109 14.62 -2.28 -13.35
N VAL A 110 15.22 -3.10 -12.49
CA VAL A 110 15.79 -4.40 -12.89
C VAL A 110 14.71 -5.39 -13.34
N ALA A 111 13.52 -5.37 -12.73
CA ALA A 111 12.42 -6.24 -13.10
C ALA A 111 11.81 -5.88 -14.46
N ILE A 112 11.73 -4.59 -14.79
CA ILE A 112 11.05 -4.12 -16.02
C ILE A 112 12.01 -3.82 -17.18
N LYS A 113 13.33 -3.93 -17.00
CA LYS A 113 14.30 -3.63 -18.06
C LYS A 113 14.16 -4.59 -19.24
N GLY A 114 14.39 -4.06 -20.45
CA GLY A 114 14.48 -4.88 -21.66
C GLY A 114 15.60 -5.92 -21.58
N LYS A 115 15.46 -7.00 -22.38
CA LYS A 115 16.46 -8.07 -22.46
C LYS A 115 17.67 -7.66 -23.31
N ASP A 116 17.42 -6.99 -24.42
CA ASP A 116 18.44 -6.59 -25.37
C ASP A 116 19.04 -5.24 -24.99
N TYR A 117 20.36 -5.21 -24.78
CA TYR A 117 21.13 -3.99 -24.48
C TYR A 117 20.54 -3.12 -23.36
N PRO A 118 20.30 -3.66 -22.15
CA PRO A 118 19.71 -2.91 -21.06
C PRO A 118 20.62 -1.76 -20.59
N PRO A 119 20.08 -0.59 -20.25
CA PRO A 119 20.88 0.55 -19.78
C PRO A 119 21.47 0.34 -18.37
N ILE A 120 20.99 -0.66 -17.63
CA ILE A 120 21.40 -0.97 -16.26
C ILE A 120 21.78 -2.44 -16.10
N THR A 121 22.67 -2.71 -15.15
CA THR A 121 23.12 -4.07 -14.78
C THR A 121 22.07 -4.80 -13.93
N ILE A 122 22.31 -6.07 -13.62
CA ILE A 122 21.44 -6.86 -12.72
C ILE A 122 21.47 -6.31 -11.28
N GLU A 123 22.51 -5.59 -10.90
CA GLU A 123 22.63 -4.87 -9.63
C GLU A 123 21.93 -3.50 -9.66
N GLY A 124 21.34 -3.11 -10.79
CA GLY A 124 20.62 -1.85 -11.01
C GLY A 124 21.49 -0.60 -11.01
N THR A 125 22.77 -0.74 -11.36
CA THR A 125 23.67 0.39 -11.67
C THR A 125 23.71 0.67 -13.16
N PRO A 126 24.03 1.91 -13.60
CA PRO A 126 24.21 2.21 -15.02
C PRO A 126 25.25 1.27 -15.65
N HIS A 127 24.94 0.70 -16.81
CA HIS A 127 25.83 -0.21 -17.50
C HIS A 127 26.97 0.58 -18.14
N GLN A 128 28.21 0.40 -17.67
CA GLN A 128 29.35 1.24 -18.07
C GLN A 128 29.68 1.19 -19.57
N ARG A 129 29.39 0.07 -20.26
CA ARG A 129 29.57 -0.03 -21.72
C ARG A 129 28.36 0.44 -22.54
N SER A 130 27.24 0.79 -21.88
CA SER A 130 26.07 1.33 -22.57
C SER A 130 26.37 2.78 -22.93
N TYR A 131 26.23 3.11 -24.21
CA TYR A 131 26.15 4.50 -24.65
C TYR A 131 24.69 4.92 -24.77
N ILE A 132 23.93 4.22 -25.62
CA ILE A 132 22.49 4.39 -25.76
C ILE A 132 21.78 3.03 -25.78
N SER A 133 20.62 2.99 -25.15
CA SER A 133 19.75 1.82 -25.06
C SER A 133 18.32 2.23 -25.38
N LYS A 134 17.61 1.44 -26.19
CA LYS A 134 16.17 1.59 -26.33
C LYS A 134 15.50 1.06 -25.06
N ILE A 135 14.58 1.83 -24.47
CA ILE A 135 13.82 1.41 -23.29
C ILE A 135 12.33 1.26 -23.63
N ASN A 136 11.64 0.38 -22.90
CA ASN A 136 10.21 0.20 -23.06
C ASN A 136 9.41 1.36 -22.42
N ILE A 137 8.14 1.45 -22.78
CA ILE A 137 7.23 2.48 -22.26
C ILE A 137 7.03 2.38 -20.75
N ASP A 138 7.10 1.18 -20.18
CA ASP A 138 6.93 0.94 -18.74
C ASP A 138 8.07 1.59 -17.96
N MET A 139 9.33 1.33 -18.36
CA MET A 139 10.52 1.95 -17.78
C MET A 139 10.53 3.46 -17.99
N ALA A 140 10.17 3.94 -19.18
CA ALA A 140 10.05 5.37 -19.44
C ALA A 140 9.00 6.03 -18.54
N THR A 141 7.84 5.39 -18.35
CA THR A 141 6.77 5.87 -17.47
C THR A 141 7.23 5.93 -16.02
N TYR A 142 7.90 4.89 -15.54
CA TYR A 142 8.43 4.85 -14.19
C TYR A 142 9.48 5.95 -13.96
N ILE A 143 10.40 6.17 -14.90
CA ILE A 143 11.36 7.30 -14.84
C ILE A 143 10.62 8.63 -14.76
N MET A 144 9.61 8.86 -15.61
CA MET A 144 8.81 10.10 -15.58
C MET A 144 8.07 10.27 -14.25
N ALA A 145 7.55 9.20 -13.66
CA ALA A 145 6.92 9.23 -12.34
C ALA A 145 7.93 9.63 -11.25
N CYS A 146 9.09 8.99 -11.19
CA CYS A 146 10.12 9.30 -10.19
C CYS A 146 10.71 10.71 -10.35
N THR A 147 10.84 11.19 -11.59
CA THR A 147 11.32 12.55 -11.88
C THR A 147 10.20 13.61 -11.83
N SER A 148 8.98 13.20 -11.47
CA SER A 148 7.81 14.06 -11.28
C SER A 148 7.45 14.87 -12.52
N ILE A 149 7.41 14.22 -13.69
CA ILE A 149 7.05 14.86 -14.95
C ILE A 149 6.02 14.05 -15.73
N TYR A 150 5.47 14.69 -16.76
CA TYR A 150 4.88 14.03 -17.91
C TYR A 150 5.19 14.84 -19.19
N LEU A 151 4.87 14.27 -20.35
CA LEU A 151 5.14 14.90 -21.64
C LEU A 151 3.85 15.40 -22.28
N ASP A 152 3.85 16.65 -22.71
CA ASP A 152 2.83 17.20 -23.59
C ASP A 152 3.49 17.62 -24.91
N ALA A 153 3.26 16.82 -25.96
CA ALA A 153 4.05 16.87 -27.20
C ALA A 153 5.57 16.82 -26.91
N ASN A 154 6.33 17.85 -27.27
CA ASN A 154 7.78 17.96 -27.02
C ASN A 154 8.10 18.90 -25.84
N LYS A 155 7.18 19.02 -24.87
CA LYS A 155 7.35 19.82 -23.66
C LYS A 155 7.33 18.93 -22.43
N VAL A 156 8.22 19.25 -21.49
CA VAL A 156 8.29 18.62 -20.18
C VAL A 156 7.39 19.40 -19.22
N ILE A 157 6.36 18.74 -18.68
CA ILE A 157 5.48 19.33 -17.68
C ILE A 157 5.83 18.75 -16.32
N ASN A 158 6.08 19.61 -15.34
CA ASN A 158 6.39 19.19 -13.97
C ASN A 158 5.10 18.95 -13.18
N ILE A 159 5.08 17.87 -12.44
CA ILE A 159 4.01 17.48 -11.52
C ILE A 159 4.46 17.83 -10.11
N LYS A 160 3.59 18.51 -9.36
CA LYS A 160 3.82 18.74 -7.94
C LYS A 160 3.49 17.48 -7.16
N LYS A 161 4.38 17.11 -6.24
CA LYS A 161 4.19 15.97 -5.34
C LYS A 161 4.18 16.43 -3.88
N ASP A 162 3.39 15.76 -3.06
CA ASP A 162 3.40 15.93 -1.62
C ASP A 162 4.62 15.25 -0.98
N LYS A 163 4.69 15.30 0.36
CA LYS A 163 5.83 14.77 1.12
C LYS A 163 5.98 13.25 1.04
N VAL A 164 4.92 12.53 0.67
CA VAL A 164 4.91 11.08 0.52
C VAL A 164 4.99 10.65 -0.96
N GLY A 165 5.20 11.60 -1.89
CA GLY A 165 5.41 11.31 -3.31
C GLY A 165 4.12 11.13 -4.12
N ARG A 166 2.96 11.50 -3.57
CA ARG A 166 1.67 11.51 -4.30
C ARG A 166 1.49 12.83 -5.02
N VAL A 167 0.71 12.82 -6.09
CA VAL A 167 0.41 14.02 -6.87
C VAL A 167 -0.43 14.99 -6.03
N SER A 168 0.08 16.19 -5.75
CA SER A 168 -0.61 17.14 -4.85
C SER A 168 -1.84 17.75 -5.50
N ASP A 169 -1.77 18.05 -6.80
CA ASP A 169 -2.86 18.70 -7.55
C ASP A 169 -3.73 17.63 -8.24
N PHE A 170 -3.92 16.47 -7.61
CA PHE A 170 -4.50 15.28 -8.23
C PHE A 170 -5.90 15.53 -8.83
N GLU A 171 -6.74 16.26 -8.11
CA GLU A 171 -8.08 16.65 -8.56
C GLU A 171 -8.07 17.44 -9.87
N LYS A 172 -7.05 18.28 -10.07
CA LYS A 172 -6.90 19.06 -11.31
C LYS A 172 -6.71 18.15 -12.51
N PHE A 173 -5.96 17.06 -12.36
CA PHE A 173 -5.80 16.07 -13.43
C PHE A 173 -7.12 15.35 -13.71
N LEU A 174 -7.80 14.94 -12.64
CA LEU A 174 -9.05 14.18 -12.74
C LEU A 174 -10.22 15.00 -13.26
N SER A 175 -10.20 16.33 -13.12
CA SER A 175 -11.23 17.22 -13.69
C SER A 175 -11.38 17.12 -15.22
N LYS A 176 -10.35 16.64 -15.92
CA LYS A 176 -10.36 16.41 -17.37
C LYS A 176 -10.71 14.97 -17.74
N LEU A 177 -10.89 14.09 -16.77
CA LEU A 177 -11.24 12.70 -16.98
C LEU A 177 -12.71 12.60 -17.38
N THR A 178 -12.99 11.70 -18.32
CA THR A 178 -14.34 11.44 -18.82
C THR A 178 -14.58 9.94 -18.79
N ASP A 179 -15.85 9.54 -18.86
CA ASP A 179 -16.28 8.17 -19.01
C ASP A 179 -15.64 7.49 -20.24
N SER A 180 -15.53 8.19 -21.36
CA SER A 180 -14.88 7.68 -22.57
C SER A 180 -13.41 7.28 -22.33
N HIS A 181 -12.65 8.03 -21.53
CA HIS A 181 -11.28 7.67 -21.17
C HIS A 181 -11.21 6.39 -20.33
N VAL A 182 -12.16 6.23 -19.40
CA VAL A 182 -12.28 5.03 -18.57
C VAL A 182 -12.65 3.81 -19.42
N ILE A 183 -13.62 3.94 -20.32
CA ILE A 183 -14.03 2.87 -21.24
C ILE A 183 -12.88 2.46 -22.17
N GLN A 184 -12.10 3.41 -22.70
CA GLN A 184 -10.91 3.11 -23.50
C GLN A 184 -9.89 2.28 -22.71
N THR A 185 -9.70 2.59 -21.43
CA THR A 185 -8.83 1.83 -20.54
C THR A 185 -9.37 0.43 -20.28
N LEU A 186 -10.67 0.30 -20.00
CA LEU A 186 -11.33 -0.99 -19.76
C LEU A 186 -11.23 -1.93 -20.96
N ASN A 187 -11.31 -1.40 -22.18
CA ASN A 187 -11.14 -2.16 -23.42
C ASN A 187 -9.71 -2.71 -23.59
N GLN A 188 -8.70 -2.02 -23.06
CA GLN A 188 -7.29 -2.44 -23.12
C GLN A 188 -6.84 -3.21 -21.88
N PHE A 189 -7.66 -3.23 -20.83
CA PHE A 189 -7.32 -3.74 -19.50
C PHE A 189 -6.67 -5.13 -19.49
N PRO A 190 -7.15 -6.14 -20.26
CA PRO A 190 -6.54 -7.48 -20.25
C PRO A 190 -5.11 -7.53 -20.80
N ASN A 191 -4.69 -6.51 -21.55
CA ASN A 191 -3.37 -6.45 -22.19
C ASN A 191 -2.35 -5.64 -21.38
N ILE A 192 -2.70 -5.24 -20.15
CA ILE A 192 -1.88 -4.38 -19.30
C ILE A 192 -1.18 -5.21 -18.23
N SER A 193 0.15 -5.14 -18.18
CA SER A 193 0.97 -5.67 -17.08
C SER A 193 1.02 -4.66 -15.92
N PHE A 194 0.02 -4.68 -15.05
CA PHE A 194 -0.15 -3.74 -13.94
C PHE A 194 1.01 -3.76 -12.93
N GLU A 195 1.67 -4.91 -12.78
CA GLU A 195 2.86 -5.11 -11.95
C GLU A 195 4.03 -4.20 -12.37
N ASN A 196 4.14 -3.87 -13.66
CA ASN A 196 5.18 -2.96 -14.17
C ASN A 196 4.97 -1.51 -13.72
N TYR A 197 3.82 -1.20 -13.11
CA TYR A 197 3.45 0.12 -12.60
C TYR A 197 3.21 0.11 -11.09
N CYS A 198 3.76 -0.91 -10.40
CA CYS A 198 3.66 -1.12 -8.96
C CYS A 198 2.24 -1.32 -8.42
N TYR A 199 1.29 -1.71 -9.27
CA TYR A 199 -0.04 -2.07 -8.79
C TYR A 199 -0.07 -3.50 -8.23
N LYS A 200 -0.81 -3.66 -7.14
CA LYS A 200 -1.22 -4.96 -6.61
C LYS A 200 -2.61 -5.29 -7.14
N HIS A 201 -3.01 -6.56 -7.05
CA HIS A 201 -4.40 -6.95 -7.31
C HIS A 201 -5.35 -6.25 -6.32
N SER A 202 -6.56 -5.92 -6.77
CA SER A 202 -7.58 -5.38 -5.86
C SER A 202 -7.96 -6.42 -4.82
N SER A 203 -7.92 -6.03 -3.55
CA SER A 203 -8.31 -6.85 -2.41
C SER A 203 -9.78 -6.71 -2.05
N THR A 204 -10.36 -5.50 -2.18
CA THR A 204 -11.58 -5.14 -1.43
C THR A 204 -12.74 -4.72 -2.33
N TYR A 205 -12.47 -4.04 -3.44
CA TYR A 205 -13.50 -3.47 -4.31
C TYR A 205 -13.30 -3.83 -5.77
N ASP A 206 -14.40 -3.98 -6.50
CA ASP A 206 -14.43 -4.11 -7.94
C ASP A 206 -15.26 -2.98 -8.55
N LEU A 207 -14.73 -2.40 -9.62
CA LEU A 207 -15.49 -1.62 -10.57
C LEU A 207 -16.19 -2.59 -11.52
N ILE A 208 -17.49 -2.40 -11.70
CA ILE A 208 -18.32 -3.21 -12.59
C ILE A 208 -18.53 -2.47 -13.90
N TYR A 209 -18.23 -3.15 -15.00
CA TYR A 209 -18.50 -2.63 -16.33
C TYR A 209 -18.72 -3.80 -17.29
N ASP A 210 -19.83 -3.77 -18.05
CA ASP A 210 -20.18 -4.80 -19.03
C ASP A 210 -20.13 -6.24 -18.47
N GLY A 211 -20.67 -6.42 -17.26
CA GLY A 211 -20.68 -7.70 -16.55
C GLY A 211 -19.31 -8.19 -16.07
N LYS A 212 -18.25 -7.41 -16.23
CA LYS A 212 -16.88 -7.74 -15.79
C LYS A 212 -16.46 -6.90 -14.58
N ARG A 213 -15.54 -7.47 -13.80
CA ARG A 213 -14.98 -6.89 -12.57
C ARG A 213 -13.55 -6.41 -12.80
N TYR A 214 -13.27 -5.19 -12.37
CA TYR A 214 -11.97 -4.54 -12.55
C TYR A 214 -11.50 -3.89 -11.25
N ALA A 215 -10.19 -3.83 -11.02
CA ALA A 215 -9.63 -3.12 -9.87
C ALA A 215 -9.77 -1.59 -10.04
N PRO A 216 -10.55 -0.87 -9.21
CA PRO A 216 -10.85 0.54 -9.49
C PRO A 216 -9.61 1.44 -9.51
N LYS A 217 -8.65 1.19 -8.61
CA LYS A 217 -7.39 1.96 -8.56
C LYS A 217 -6.57 1.80 -9.86
N GLN A 218 -6.52 0.58 -10.39
CA GLN A 218 -5.82 0.28 -11.65
C GLN A 218 -6.53 0.96 -12.83
N VAL A 219 -7.87 0.88 -12.87
CA VAL A 219 -8.69 1.52 -13.91
C VAL A 219 -8.41 3.03 -13.94
N LEU A 220 -8.53 3.72 -12.81
CA LEU A 220 -8.29 5.17 -12.78
C LEU A 220 -6.85 5.54 -13.17
N GLY A 221 -5.86 4.87 -12.58
CA GLY A 221 -4.45 5.18 -12.81
C GLY A 221 -4.03 5.08 -14.28
N PHE A 222 -4.63 4.15 -15.03
CA PHE A 222 -4.42 4.02 -16.47
C PHE A 222 -5.29 4.96 -17.29
N SER A 223 -6.50 5.28 -16.84
CA SER A 223 -7.39 6.22 -17.53
C SER A 223 -6.79 7.63 -17.62
N VAL A 224 -5.96 8.02 -16.65
CA VAL A 224 -5.24 9.31 -16.66
C VAL A 224 -4.21 9.41 -17.80
N LYS A 225 -3.78 8.28 -18.41
CA LYS A 225 -2.90 8.28 -19.59
C LYS A 225 -3.46 9.12 -20.74
N HIS A 226 -4.77 9.15 -20.90
CA HIS A 226 -5.43 9.93 -21.96
C HIS A 226 -5.36 11.45 -21.74
N ILE A 227 -5.00 11.88 -20.54
CA ILE A 227 -4.91 13.30 -20.16
C ILE A 227 -3.46 13.77 -20.12
N ILE A 228 -2.55 12.95 -19.57
CA ILE A 228 -1.15 13.33 -19.32
C ILE A 228 -0.13 12.52 -20.14
N ASN A 229 -0.59 11.74 -21.12
CA ASN A 229 0.24 10.90 -22.00
C ASN A 229 1.10 9.82 -21.29
N ARG A 230 0.82 9.52 -20.02
CA ARG A 230 1.35 8.36 -19.30
C ARG A 230 0.38 7.91 -18.21
N PRO A 231 0.31 6.61 -17.88
CA PRO A 231 -0.42 6.18 -16.70
C PRO A 231 0.30 6.66 -15.42
N LEU A 232 -0.44 6.66 -14.32
CA LEU A 232 0.12 6.89 -12.99
C LEU A 232 0.64 5.58 -12.42
N VAL A 233 1.76 5.63 -11.70
CA VAL A 233 2.21 4.49 -10.90
C VAL A 233 1.45 4.44 -9.58
N SER A 234 1.30 3.26 -8.98
CA SER A 234 0.43 3.07 -7.81
C SER A 234 0.76 3.99 -6.61
N SER A 235 2.03 4.38 -6.42
CA SER A 235 2.44 5.28 -5.33
C SER A 235 2.09 6.75 -5.57
N GLU A 236 1.71 7.14 -6.79
CA GLU A 236 1.39 8.53 -7.12
C GLU A 236 0.03 8.99 -6.58
N PHE A 237 -0.81 8.08 -6.08
CA PHE A 237 -2.15 8.40 -5.57
C PHE A 237 -2.72 7.29 -4.67
N SER A 238 -3.72 7.64 -3.85
CA SER A 238 -4.43 6.70 -2.99
C SER A 238 -5.61 6.04 -3.70
N GLY A 239 -5.95 4.82 -3.26
CA GLY A 239 -7.19 4.14 -3.61
C GLY A 239 -7.96 3.77 -2.34
N GLY A 240 -9.21 3.36 -2.49
CA GLY A 240 -10.11 3.03 -1.38
C GLY A 240 -11.42 3.80 -1.46
N ASP A 241 -12.40 3.41 -0.65
CA ASP A 241 -13.76 3.93 -0.73
C ASP A 241 -13.85 5.46 -0.55
N ASP A 242 -13.08 5.97 0.42
CA ASP A 242 -13.01 7.39 0.77
C ASP A 242 -11.99 8.17 -0.08
N SER A 243 -11.38 7.53 -1.07
CA SER A 243 -10.39 8.20 -1.94
C SER A 243 -11.06 9.02 -3.04
N ILE A 244 -10.41 10.13 -3.41
CA ILE A 244 -10.77 10.96 -4.58
C ILE A 244 -10.92 10.08 -5.84
N SER A 245 -10.05 9.08 -5.98
CA SER A 245 -10.08 8.11 -7.08
C SER A 245 -11.43 7.42 -7.25
N PHE A 246 -12.01 6.91 -6.16
CA PHE A 246 -13.28 6.17 -6.23
C PHE A 246 -14.44 7.14 -6.40
N SER A 247 -14.38 8.31 -5.76
CA SER A 247 -15.35 9.39 -5.94
C SER A 247 -15.46 9.81 -7.39
N VAL A 248 -14.33 10.04 -8.08
CA VAL A 248 -14.31 10.43 -9.50
C VAL A 248 -14.90 9.34 -10.40
N LEU A 249 -14.54 8.07 -10.20
CA LEU A 249 -15.11 6.98 -10.99
C LEU A 249 -16.63 6.87 -10.82
N ARG A 250 -17.13 7.04 -9.59
CA ARG A 250 -18.58 7.08 -9.31
C ARG A 250 -19.27 8.27 -9.96
N ASN A 251 -18.66 9.45 -9.90
CA ASN A 251 -19.20 10.66 -10.52
C ASN A 251 -19.24 10.55 -12.05
N LEU A 252 -18.36 9.74 -12.64
CA LEU A 252 -18.39 9.39 -14.08
C LEU A 252 -19.38 8.26 -14.41
N GLY A 253 -20.14 7.77 -13.43
CA GLY A 253 -21.20 6.78 -13.62
C GLY A 253 -20.77 5.31 -13.49
N PHE A 254 -19.54 5.03 -13.04
CA PHE A 254 -19.08 3.66 -12.84
C PHE A 254 -19.46 3.13 -11.46
N GLU A 255 -20.02 1.92 -11.44
CA GLU A 255 -20.38 1.23 -10.21
C GLU A 255 -19.13 0.61 -9.58
N ILE A 256 -18.90 0.88 -8.30
CA ILE A 256 -17.84 0.24 -7.51
C ILE A 256 -18.50 -0.50 -6.35
N ILE A 257 -18.40 -1.82 -6.37
CA ILE A 257 -18.96 -2.71 -5.36
C ILE A 257 -17.86 -3.39 -4.56
N LEU A 258 -18.21 -3.86 -3.36
CA LEU A 258 -17.34 -4.75 -2.60
C LEU A 258 -17.19 -6.09 -3.33
N LYS A 259 -16.01 -6.69 -3.21
CA LYS A 259 -15.81 -8.09 -3.59
C LYS A 259 -16.64 -8.99 -2.67
N THR A 260 -17.81 -9.42 -3.13
CA THR A 260 -18.56 -10.50 -2.48
C THR A 260 -18.16 -11.81 -3.14
N ALA A 261 -17.82 -12.82 -2.34
CA ALA A 261 -17.37 -14.12 -2.83
C ALA A 261 -18.45 -14.92 -3.61
N ASN A 262 -19.68 -14.41 -3.75
CA ASN A 262 -20.79 -15.07 -4.45
C ASN A 262 -21.72 -14.09 -5.17
N GLU A 263 -21.99 -14.34 -6.45
CA GLU A 263 -22.79 -13.50 -7.36
C GLU A 263 -24.31 -13.53 -7.08
N SER A 264 -24.77 -14.38 -6.14
CA SER A 264 -26.18 -14.52 -5.71
C SER A 264 -26.50 -13.79 -4.40
N LEU A 265 -25.49 -13.23 -3.71
CA LEU A 265 -25.66 -12.52 -2.44
C LEU A 265 -26.00 -11.05 -2.70
N SER A 266 -27.26 -10.68 -2.52
CA SER A 266 -27.73 -9.29 -2.63
C SER A 266 -27.94 -8.70 -1.25
N VAL A 267 -27.35 -7.52 -1.03
CA VAL A 267 -27.59 -6.72 0.18
C VAL A 267 -29.10 -6.46 0.33
N ASN A 268 -29.61 -6.55 1.56
CA ASN A 268 -31.02 -6.40 1.96
C ASN A 268 -31.98 -7.52 1.56
N ASN A 269 -31.53 -8.55 0.85
CA ASN A 269 -32.37 -9.73 0.65
C ASN A 269 -32.47 -10.55 1.93
N LYS A 270 -33.62 -11.20 2.09
CA LYS A 270 -33.98 -11.98 3.27
C LYS A 270 -33.82 -13.47 2.99
N TYR A 271 -33.07 -14.15 3.84
CA TYR A 271 -32.69 -15.55 3.70
C TYR A 271 -33.02 -16.36 4.96
N ASN A 272 -33.53 -17.57 4.80
CA ASN A 272 -33.57 -18.57 5.86
C ASN A 272 -32.20 -19.31 5.94
N ARG A 273 -31.98 -20.13 6.97
CA ARG A 273 -30.67 -20.78 7.16
C ARG A 273 -30.31 -21.81 6.09
N GLU A 274 -31.30 -22.43 5.45
CA GLU A 274 -31.09 -23.35 4.32
C GLU A 274 -30.70 -22.59 3.05
N GLU A 275 -31.36 -21.46 2.78
CA GLU A 275 -31.01 -20.55 1.69
C GLU A 275 -29.59 -20.02 1.90
N ILE A 276 -29.21 -19.58 3.11
CA ILE A 276 -27.83 -19.17 3.43
C ILE A 276 -26.85 -20.34 3.20
N CYS A 277 -27.17 -21.54 3.68
CA CYS A 277 -26.33 -22.73 3.46
C CYS A 277 -26.08 -22.96 1.95
N ASN A 278 -27.13 -22.91 1.13
CA ASN A 278 -27.04 -23.14 -0.30
C ASN A 278 -26.23 -22.06 -1.03
N LEU A 279 -26.18 -20.82 -0.50
CA LEU A 279 -25.36 -19.75 -1.08
C LEU A 279 -23.88 -20.04 -0.96
N PHE A 280 -23.43 -20.58 0.18
CA PHE A 280 -21.99 -20.77 0.44
C PHE A 280 -21.51 -22.21 0.23
N GLU A 281 -22.38 -23.20 0.41
CA GLU A 281 -22.08 -24.62 0.26
C GLU A 281 -23.26 -25.36 -0.39
N PRO A 282 -23.51 -25.19 -1.69
CA PRO A 282 -24.67 -25.73 -2.39
C PRO A 282 -24.76 -27.27 -2.36
N ASN A 283 -23.64 -27.95 -2.15
CA ASN A 283 -23.57 -29.40 -2.06
C ASN A 283 -23.72 -29.93 -0.62
N TYR A 284 -23.90 -29.06 0.38
CA TYR A 284 -24.05 -29.46 1.77
C TYR A 284 -25.50 -29.87 2.07
N LYS A 285 -25.70 -31.07 2.65
CA LYS A 285 -27.03 -31.53 3.06
C LYS A 285 -27.47 -30.79 4.32
N PHE A 286 -28.33 -29.78 4.17
CA PHE A 286 -28.87 -29.02 5.29
C PHE A 286 -29.73 -29.89 6.20
N THR A 287 -29.53 -29.75 7.51
CA THR A 287 -30.32 -30.42 8.54
C THR A 287 -30.91 -29.37 9.49
N PRO A 288 -32.24 -29.19 9.53
CA PRO A 288 -32.87 -28.24 10.44
C PRO A 288 -32.49 -28.53 11.90
N GLN A 289 -32.21 -27.47 12.68
CA GLN A 289 -31.93 -27.53 14.12
C GLN A 289 -30.76 -28.46 14.50
N SER A 290 -29.91 -28.83 13.55
CA SER A 290 -28.71 -29.66 13.77
C SER A 290 -27.62 -29.33 12.75
N GLY A 291 -26.38 -29.75 13.01
CA GLY A 291 -25.26 -29.45 12.12
C GLY A 291 -24.81 -27.97 12.12
N LYS A 292 -23.77 -27.66 11.34
CA LYS A 292 -23.12 -26.33 11.37
C LYS A 292 -24.04 -25.21 10.90
N TRP A 293 -24.86 -25.49 9.89
CA TRP A 293 -25.78 -24.51 9.33
C TRP A 293 -27.15 -24.49 10.00
N GLY A 294 -27.59 -25.54 10.70
CA GLY A 294 -28.91 -25.58 11.34
C GLY A 294 -28.98 -24.88 12.69
N VAL A 295 -27.84 -24.75 13.40
CA VAL A 295 -27.80 -24.24 14.79
C VAL A 295 -26.83 -23.07 14.99
N SER A 296 -25.63 -23.12 14.38
CA SER A 296 -24.54 -22.21 14.79
C SER A 296 -24.79 -20.76 14.40
N GLY A 297 -24.63 -19.82 15.33
CA GLY A 297 -24.63 -18.38 15.03
C GLY A 297 -23.41 -17.91 14.23
N ILE A 298 -22.40 -18.76 14.07
CA ILE A 298 -21.20 -18.49 13.28
C ILE A 298 -20.84 -19.72 12.47
N VAL A 299 -20.63 -19.57 11.17
CA VAL A 299 -20.25 -20.66 10.28
C VAL A 299 -18.93 -20.34 9.62
N LYS A 300 -17.97 -21.27 9.70
CA LYS A 300 -16.64 -21.15 9.07
C LYS A 300 -16.70 -21.76 7.67
N ILE A 301 -16.15 -21.05 6.68
CA ILE A 301 -16.20 -21.44 5.27
C ILE A 301 -14.84 -21.15 4.66
N ASP A 302 -13.98 -22.16 4.59
CA ASP A 302 -12.60 -21.99 4.15
C ASP A 302 -11.93 -20.80 4.88
N LYS A 303 -11.50 -19.77 4.13
CA LYS A 303 -10.94 -18.51 4.67
C LYS A 303 -11.99 -17.51 5.18
N ASP A 304 -13.25 -17.62 4.75
CA ASP A 304 -14.35 -16.71 5.11
C ASP A 304 -15.17 -17.22 6.31
N VAL A 305 -15.99 -16.33 6.87
CA VAL A 305 -16.86 -16.60 8.02
C VAL A 305 -18.23 -15.95 7.79
N VAL A 306 -19.30 -16.63 8.22
CA VAL A 306 -20.67 -16.13 8.14
C VAL A 306 -21.23 -15.97 9.55
N PHE A 307 -21.60 -14.75 9.90
CA PHE A 307 -22.28 -14.38 11.14
C PHE A 307 -23.79 -14.44 10.88
N ILE A 308 -24.50 -15.24 11.67
CA ILE A 308 -25.95 -15.42 11.62
C ILE A 308 -26.51 -14.98 12.98
N VAL A 309 -26.79 -13.68 13.10
CA VAL A 309 -27.07 -13.00 14.36
C VAL A 309 -28.58 -12.76 14.52
N THR A 310 -29.10 -13.09 15.70
CA THR A 310 -30.46 -12.71 16.12
C THR A 310 -30.32 -11.72 17.26
N LEU A 311 -30.71 -10.45 17.05
CA LEU A 311 -30.69 -9.42 18.09
C LEU A 311 -31.92 -9.60 18.98
N GLU A 312 -31.73 -10.03 20.22
CA GLU A 312 -32.79 -10.19 21.21
C GLU A 312 -32.52 -9.31 22.43
N LYS A 313 -33.58 -8.90 23.14
CA LYS A 313 -33.40 -8.33 24.48
C LYS A 313 -32.82 -9.43 25.39
N PRO A 314 -31.82 -9.11 26.24
CA PRO A 314 -31.21 -10.10 27.14
C PRO A 314 -32.28 -10.84 27.94
N HIS A 315 -32.21 -12.18 27.98
CA HIS A 315 -33.11 -13.04 28.75
C HIS A 315 -32.37 -14.29 29.25
N GLU A 316 -32.94 -15.05 30.18
CA GLU A 316 -32.26 -16.17 30.86
C GLU A 316 -31.66 -17.23 29.90
N GLY A 317 -32.23 -17.42 28.70
CA GLY A 317 -31.73 -18.35 27.68
C GLY A 317 -30.71 -17.76 26.68
N ASN A 318 -30.53 -16.43 26.65
CA ASN A 318 -29.56 -15.70 25.85
C ASN A 318 -29.17 -14.43 26.62
N PRO A 319 -28.14 -14.48 27.48
CA PRO A 319 -27.73 -13.37 28.33
C PRO A 319 -26.97 -12.28 27.55
N TYR A 320 -26.82 -12.40 26.23
CA TYR A 320 -26.00 -11.51 25.41
C TYR A 320 -26.84 -10.38 24.82
N GLY A 321 -26.41 -9.14 25.09
CA GLY A 321 -26.92 -7.94 24.43
C GLY A 321 -26.13 -7.62 23.17
N ASP A 322 -26.12 -8.54 22.20
CA ASP A 322 -25.64 -8.20 20.85
C ASP A 322 -26.46 -7.00 20.36
N SER A 323 -25.81 -6.02 19.75
CA SER A 323 -26.47 -4.80 19.29
C SER A 323 -25.81 -4.27 18.03
N LEU A 324 -26.64 -3.68 17.16
CA LEU A 324 -26.19 -2.92 15.99
C LEU A 324 -26.61 -1.46 16.19
N SER A 325 -25.64 -0.55 16.10
CA SER A 325 -25.92 0.88 16.09
C SER A 325 -26.30 1.37 14.70
N ASP A 326 -26.93 2.54 14.65
CA ASP A 326 -27.31 3.24 13.41
C ASP A 326 -26.11 3.63 12.52
N ASP A 327 -24.91 3.78 13.07
CA ASP A 327 -23.66 3.99 12.32
C ASP A 327 -23.00 2.67 11.85
N GLY A 328 -23.63 1.52 12.10
CA GLY A 328 -23.18 0.20 11.63
C GLY A 328 -22.08 -0.45 12.47
N LEU A 329 -21.97 -0.11 13.76
CA LEU A 329 -21.13 -0.82 14.73
C LEU A 329 -21.91 -2.01 15.32
N LEU A 330 -21.46 -3.21 15.03
CA LEU A 330 -21.96 -4.44 15.63
C LEU A 330 -21.16 -4.74 16.91
N ASN A 331 -21.82 -4.64 18.06
CA ASN A 331 -21.33 -5.20 19.31
C ASN A 331 -21.76 -6.67 19.39
N TRP A 332 -20.79 -7.57 19.48
CA TRP A 332 -21.04 -9.00 19.38
C TRP A 332 -20.20 -9.77 20.41
N LYS A 333 -20.75 -10.85 20.98
CA LYS A 333 -20.04 -11.71 21.94
C LYS A 333 -19.89 -13.14 21.42
N THR A 334 -18.74 -13.76 21.70
CA THR A 334 -18.57 -15.21 21.46
C THR A 334 -19.52 -16.05 22.33
N GLN A 335 -19.66 -17.34 22.03
CA GLN A 335 -20.43 -18.26 22.88
C GLN A 335 -19.71 -18.45 24.23
N THR A 336 -20.44 -18.69 25.33
CA THR A 336 -19.96 -18.89 26.74
C THR A 336 -18.99 -20.04 26.99
N LYS A 337 -18.41 -20.63 25.95
CA LYS A 337 -17.34 -21.62 26.06
C LYS A 337 -16.10 -21.24 25.24
N MET A 338 -16.09 -20.06 24.62
CA MET A 338 -15.02 -19.59 23.75
C MET A 338 -14.30 -18.43 24.43
N SER A 339 -13.07 -18.70 24.83
CA SER A 339 -12.11 -17.78 25.40
C SER A 339 -11.28 -17.07 24.35
N ILE A 340 -10.51 -16.07 24.80
CA ILE A 340 -9.57 -15.36 23.92
C ILE A 340 -8.49 -16.28 23.33
N ASN A 341 -8.17 -17.39 23.99
CA ASN A 341 -7.11 -18.31 23.55
C ASN A 341 -7.60 -19.36 22.54
N ASP A 342 -8.90 -19.40 22.21
CA ASP A 342 -9.41 -20.35 21.24
C ASP A 342 -8.92 -20.00 19.82
N GLU A 343 -8.45 -21.00 19.07
CA GLU A 343 -7.90 -20.84 17.71
C GLU A 343 -8.83 -20.03 16.79
N PHE A 344 -10.15 -20.26 16.93
CA PHE A 344 -11.12 -19.52 16.16
C PHE A 344 -11.30 -18.07 16.61
N VAL A 345 -11.22 -17.80 17.92
CA VAL A 345 -11.28 -16.43 18.44
C VAL A 345 -10.04 -15.66 18.03
N GLN A 346 -8.86 -16.29 18.04
CA GLN A 346 -7.63 -15.71 17.50
C GLN A 346 -7.73 -15.44 15.99
N ARG A 347 -8.37 -16.34 15.22
CA ARG A 347 -8.68 -16.08 13.80
C ARG A 347 -9.60 -14.86 13.62
N LEU A 348 -10.58 -14.65 14.51
CA LEU A 348 -11.44 -13.47 14.47
C LEU A 348 -10.67 -12.19 14.86
N ILE A 349 -9.83 -12.24 15.89
CA ILE A 349 -8.98 -11.10 16.30
C ILE A 349 -8.02 -10.71 15.17
N GLY A 350 -7.42 -11.70 14.51
CA GLY A 350 -6.51 -11.50 13.39
C GLY A 350 -7.20 -11.36 12.02
N HIS A 351 -8.51 -11.15 11.98
CA HIS A 351 -9.25 -11.06 10.71
C HIS A 351 -8.85 -9.80 9.93
N ASP A 352 -8.32 -10.01 8.72
CA ASP A 352 -8.07 -8.95 7.74
C ASP A 352 -9.12 -9.00 6.62
N HIS A 353 -9.95 -7.96 6.58
CA HIS A 353 -11.03 -7.78 5.61
C HIS A 353 -10.54 -7.64 4.15
N ASN A 354 -9.23 -7.56 3.92
CA ASN A 354 -8.62 -7.58 2.58
C ASN A 354 -8.28 -8.99 2.08
N THR A 355 -8.24 -10.00 2.97
CA THR A 355 -7.81 -11.37 2.64
C THR A 355 -8.90 -12.40 2.84
N SER A 356 -9.79 -12.18 3.82
CA SER A 356 -10.99 -12.97 4.08
C SER A 356 -12.19 -12.10 4.43
N ASN A 357 -13.38 -12.68 4.29
CA ASN A 357 -14.64 -12.00 4.50
C ASN A 357 -15.34 -12.50 5.77
N ILE A 358 -15.94 -11.56 6.52
CA ILE A 358 -17.00 -11.86 7.49
C ILE A 358 -18.32 -11.32 6.95
N HIS A 359 -19.24 -12.22 6.60
CA HIS A 359 -20.58 -11.89 6.12
C HIS A 359 -21.56 -11.76 7.28
N LEU A 360 -22.33 -10.66 7.34
CA LEU A 360 -23.36 -10.47 8.38
C LEU A 360 -24.78 -10.73 7.84
N PHE A 361 -25.44 -11.72 8.43
CA PHE A 361 -26.88 -11.98 8.32
C PHE A 361 -27.54 -11.70 9.66
N LEU A 362 -28.53 -10.81 9.68
CA LEU A 362 -29.11 -10.30 10.93
C LEU A 362 -30.64 -10.28 10.91
N ARG A 363 -31.26 -10.59 12.06
CA ARG A 363 -32.71 -10.44 12.29
C ARG A 363 -32.98 -10.02 13.73
N TYR A 364 -34.18 -9.51 13.99
CA TYR A 364 -34.64 -9.13 15.34
C TYR A 364 -35.63 -10.15 15.92
N ASN A 365 -36.54 -10.67 15.11
CA ASN A 365 -37.50 -11.67 15.55
C ASN A 365 -37.02 -13.09 15.17
N LYS A 366 -37.08 -14.04 16.11
CA LYS A 366 -36.76 -15.47 15.87
C LYS A 366 -37.57 -16.11 14.74
N LYS A 367 -38.75 -15.56 14.41
CA LYS A 367 -39.60 -16.04 13.32
C LYS A 367 -39.24 -15.47 11.94
N ASP A 368 -38.46 -14.40 11.90
CA ASP A 368 -38.11 -13.74 10.64
C ASP A 368 -36.96 -14.43 9.92
N LYS A 369 -36.92 -14.24 8.60
CA LYS A 369 -35.72 -14.49 7.78
C LYS A 369 -34.62 -13.48 8.15
N TYR A 370 -33.36 -13.86 7.95
CA TYR A 370 -32.20 -13.00 8.16
C TYR A 370 -31.98 -12.07 6.97
N SER A 371 -31.74 -10.80 7.24
CA SER A 371 -31.35 -9.82 6.22
C SER A 371 -29.83 -9.84 6.06
N TYR A 372 -29.34 -9.91 4.82
CA TYR A 372 -27.90 -9.77 4.58
C TYR A 372 -27.50 -8.29 4.60
N LEU A 373 -26.62 -7.91 5.54
CA LEU A 373 -26.20 -6.52 5.75
C LEU A 373 -24.84 -6.18 5.16
N GLY A 374 -24.12 -7.16 4.61
CA GLY A 374 -22.81 -6.93 3.98
C GLY A 374 -21.65 -7.51 4.76
N LEU A 375 -20.47 -6.91 4.59
CA LEU A 375 -19.21 -7.36 5.16
C LEU A 375 -18.83 -6.58 6.41
N LEU A 376 -18.21 -7.27 7.35
CA LEU A 376 -17.66 -6.72 8.57
C LEU A 376 -16.14 -6.59 8.50
N ARG A 377 -15.62 -5.46 8.96
CA ARG A 377 -14.19 -5.31 9.32
C ARG A 377 -14.05 -5.35 10.83
N TYR A 378 -12.94 -5.94 11.27
CA TYR A 378 -12.55 -5.91 12.67
C TYR A 378 -12.33 -4.46 13.09
N GLU A 379 -12.88 -4.08 14.25
CA GLU A 379 -12.67 -2.75 14.83
C GLU A 379 -12.00 -2.86 16.19
N TRP A 380 -12.49 -3.73 17.06
CA TRP A 380 -11.94 -3.87 18.41
C TRP A 380 -12.40 -5.17 19.09
N HIS A 381 -11.67 -5.63 20.09
CA HIS A 381 -12.15 -6.64 21.05
C HIS A 381 -11.67 -6.33 22.48
N ASN A 382 -12.35 -6.91 23.47
CA ASN A 382 -11.94 -6.80 24.87
C ASN A 382 -10.88 -7.87 25.20
N GLY A 383 -9.61 -7.48 25.17
CA GLY A 383 -8.48 -8.36 25.51
C GLY A 383 -8.50 -8.94 26.93
N ASN A 384 -9.29 -8.36 27.85
CA ASN A 384 -9.40 -8.82 29.23
C ASN A 384 -10.60 -9.74 29.47
N SER A 385 -11.44 -9.97 28.45
CA SER A 385 -12.59 -10.88 28.57
C SER A 385 -12.13 -12.33 28.39
N SER A 386 -12.37 -13.16 29.41
CA SER A 386 -11.94 -14.56 29.39
C SER A 386 -13.00 -15.50 28.82
N ASN A 387 -14.29 -15.21 29.00
CA ASN A 387 -15.41 -16.00 28.47
C ASN A 387 -16.79 -15.32 28.77
N PRO A 388 -17.55 -14.83 27.77
CA PRO A 388 -17.25 -14.75 26.35
C PRO A 388 -16.34 -13.57 26.00
N VAL A 389 -15.74 -13.61 24.80
CA VAL A 389 -14.97 -12.48 24.26
C VAL A 389 -15.88 -11.48 23.59
N HIS A 390 -15.70 -10.21 23.94
CA HIS A 390 -16.48 -9.12 23.37
C HIS A 390 -15.76 -8.54 22.16
N PHE A 391 -16.45 -8.47 21.03
CA PHE A 391 -15.97 -7.83 19.81
C PHE A 391 -16.84 -6.64 19.42
N LYS A 392 -16.20 -5.72 18.69
CA LYS A 392 -16.81 -4.67 17.90
C LYS A 392 -16.39 -4.87 16.46
N TRP A 393 -17.38 -4.92 15.58
CA TRP A 393 -17.21 -5.06 14.14
C TRP A 393 -17.87 -3.89 13.43
N ARG A 394 -17.19 -3.33 12.43
CA ARG A 394 -17.76 -2.26 11.62
C ARG A 394 -18.32 -2.82 10.33
N LEU A 395 -19.55 -2.45 9.97
CA LEU A 395 -20.03 -2.62 8.60
C LEU A 395 -19.16 -1.79 7.66
N ILE A 396 -18.57 -2.44 6.66
CA ILE A 396 -17.66 -1.78 5.71
C ILE A 396 -18.41 -0.77 4.83
N ASN A 397 -19.70 -1.02 4.55
CA ASN A 397 -20.50 -0.20 3.64
C ASN A 397 -21.18 0.99 4.36
N SER A 398 -20.64 2.19 4.15
CA SER A 398 -21.14 3.45 4.72
C SER A 398 -22.54 3.86 4.22
N VAL A 399 -22.97 3.41 3.04
CA VAL A 399 -24.29 3.70 2.46
C VAL A 399 -25.39 2.89 3.17
N ILE A 400 -25.08 1.69 3.67
CA ILE A 400 -26.02 0.88 4.45
C ILE A 400 -26.22 1.49 5.83
N SER A 401 -25.16 1.93 6.51
CA SER A 401 -25.26 2.60 7.81
C SER A 401 -26.26 3.76 7.77
N ARG A 402 -26.19 4.62 6.75
CA ARG A 402 -27.12 5.75 6.57
C ARG A 402 -28.57 5.35 6.29
N LYS A 403 -28.84 4.11 5.87
CA LYS A 403 -30.18 3.58 5.58
C LYS A 403 -30.68 2.58 6.63
N LEU A 404 -29.92 2.30 7.70
CA LEU A 404 -30.33 1.33 8.73
C LEU A 404 -31.67 1.72 9.38
N ASN A 405 -31.92 3.02 9.55
CA ASN A 405 -33.18 3.57 10.07
C ASN A 405 -34.38 3.36 9.14
N ASP A 406 -34.16 3.19 7.83
CA ASP A 406 -35.22 2.88 6.86
C ASP A 406 -35.46 1.36 6.75
N LEU A 407 -34.43 0.56 7.06
CA LEU A 407 -34.43 -0.90 6.93
C LEU A 407 -34.98 -1.61 8.17
N PHE A 408 -34.92 -0.95 9.33
CA PHE A 408 -35.37 -1.48 10.61
C PHE A 408 -36.15 -0.42 11.37
N ASP A 409 -37.15 -0.84 12.15
CA ASP A 409 -37.86 0.05 13.07
C ASP A 409 -36.85 0.65 14.05
N SER A 410 -36.70 1.98 14.02
CA SER A 410 -35.74 2.79 14.81
C SER A 410 -35.68 2.40 16.29
N SER A 411 -36.78 1.87 16.84
CA SER A 411 -36.87 1.38 18.22
C SER A 411 -35.96 0.18 18.53
N ASN A 412 -35.46 -0.52 17.51
CA ASN A 412 -34.60 -1.71 17.65
C ASN A 412 -33.11 -1.43 17.43
N LEU A 413 -32.75 -0.25 16.94
CA LEU A 413 -31.35 0.19 16.79
C LEU A 413 -30.89 0.89 18.07
N VAL A 414 -29.62 0.70 18.44
CA VAL A 414 -29.02 1.50 19.51
C VAL A 414 -28.58 2.82 18.89
N HIS A 415 -29.23 3.92 19.28
CA HIS A 415 -28.75 5.26 18.90
C HIS A 415 -27.30 5.41 19.31
N SER A 416 -26.45 5.72 18.35
CA SER A 416 -25.07 6.09 18.64
C SER A 416 -25.10 7.30 19.60
N ILE A 417 -24.55 7.13 20.80
CA ILE A 417 -24.10 8.29 21.57
C ILE A 417 -23.05 8.95 20.68
N PRO A 418 -23.13 10.26 20.40
CA PRO A 418 -22.15 10.93 19.56
C PRO A 418 -20.77 10.82 20.22
N LEU A 419 -20.03 9.78 19.83
CA LEU A 419 -18.59 9.81 19.80
C LEU A 419 -18.28 10.83 18.73
N VAL A 420 -17.90 12.02 19.19
CA VAL A 420 -17.29 13.13 18.47
C VAL A 420 -17.14 12.81 16.98
N SER A 421 -18.05 13.44 16.23
CA SER A 421 -18.14 13.45 14.78
C SER A 421 -16.76 13.45 14.11
N ASP A 422 -16.68 12.59 13.11
CA ASP A 422 -15.91 12.76 11.88
C ASP A 422 -14.38 12.64 11.98
N ALA A 423 -13.89 11.57 11.34
CA ALA A 423 -12.85 11.60 10.31
C ALA A 423 -12.18 12.97 10.03
N ASP A 424 -11.41 13.46 10.99
CA ASP A 424 -10.38 14.47 10.80
C ASP A 424 -9.02 13.86 11.16
N ASP A 425 -8.00 14.24 10.39
CA ASP A 425 -6.60 13.80 10.42
C ASP A 425 -6.10 13.24 11.76
N PHE A 426 -5.47 12.05 11.72
CA PHE A 426 -4.54 11.65 12.77
C PHE A 426 -3.40 12.68 12.82
N ASP A 427 -3.53 13.66 13.70
CA ASP A 427 -2.51 14.67 13.92
C ASP A 427 -1.61 14.28 15.10
N PRO A 428 -0.35 13.89 14.87
CA PRO A 428 0.58 13.51 15.93
C PRO A 428 0.88 14.64 16.91
N ALA A 429 0.63 15.91 16.55
CA ALA A 429 0.81 17.05 17.46
C ALA A 429 -0.18 17.04 18.64
N ASN A 430 -1.30 16.32 18.51
CA ASN A 430 -2.31 16.21 19.56
C ASN A 430 -2.02 15.09 20.57
N PHE A 431 -0.93 14.34 20.40
CA PHE A 431 -0.54 13.24 21.27
C PHE A 431 0.58 13.63 22.23
N PHE A 432 0.48 13.18 23.47
CA PHE A 432 1.44 13.50 24.53
C PHE A 432 2.27 12.27 24.92
N LEU A 433 3.59 12.46 24.95
CA LEU A 433 4.54 11.46 25.46
C LEU A 433 4.43 11.41 26.99
N LYS A 434 4.10 10.24 27.55
CA LYS A 434 4.10 9.99 29.00
C LYS A 434 5.47 9.46 29.45
N GLU A 435 6.08 10.14 30.40
CA GLU A 435 7.31 9.65 31.05
C GLU A 435 7.02 8.38 31.88
N GLU A 436 7.99 7.46 31.96
CA GLU A 436 7.88 6.26 32.80
C GLU A 436 7.93 6.65 34.30
N GLU A 437 6.90 6.30 35.08
CA GLU A 437 6.97 6.43 36.55
C GLU A 437 8.00 5.43 37.12
N ASN A 438 9.15 5.93 37.56
CA ASN A 438 10.15 5.14 38.28
C ASN A 438 9.63 4.76 39.69
N ASN A 439 8.96 3.61 39.83
CA ASN A 439 9.17 2.62 40.91
C ASN A 439 8.04 1.58 41.02
N ARG A 440 8.43 0.29 40.98
CA ARG A 440 8.20 -0.69 42.06
C ARG A 440 8.99 -1.97 41.75
N LYS A 441 9.95 -2.29 42.62
CA LYS A 441 10.69 -3.57 42.64
C LYS A 441 9.69 -4.73 42.64
N TYR A 442 9.56 -5.44 41.51
CA TYR A 442 8.73 -6.63 41.43
C TYR A 442 9.45 -7.79 42.12
N LYS A 443 8.92 -8.23 43.27
CA LYS A 443 9.35 -9.48 43.93
C LYS A 443 9.00 -10.64 43.01
N GLU A 444 10.01 -11.45 42.66
CA GLU A 444 9.82 -12.72 41.99
C GLU A 444 8.88 -13.61 42.80
N ARG A 445 7.78 -14.03 42.17
CA ARG A 445 7.00 -15.19 42.60
C ARG A 445 7.07 -16.23 41.50
N THR A 446 7.68 -17.35 41.85
CA THR A 446 7.81 -18.56 41.06
C THR A 446 6.44 -19.23 40.87
N SER A 447 5.98 -19.32 39.62
CA SER A 447 4.93 -20.28 39.22
C SER A 447 5.07 -20.62 37.74
N THR A 448 5.53 -21.84 37.46
CA THR A 448 5.98 -22.33 36.14
C THR A 448 4.85 -22.70 35.18
N VAL A 449 3.58 -22.66 35.59
CA VAL A 449 2.42 -23.04 34.76
C VAL A 449 1.69 -21.85 34.15
N TYR A 450 1.76 -20.65 34.75
CA TYR A 450 1.13 -19.42 34.23
C TYR A 450 1.99 -18.63 33.24
N LYS A 451 3.25 -19.05 33.02
CA LYS A 451 4.21 -18.34 32.15
C LYS A 451 3.92 -18.60 30.67
N SER A 452 3.59 -19.84 30.31
CA SER A 452 3.34 -20.22 28.91
C SER A 452 2.10 -19.58 28.31
N GLN A 453 1.01 -19.44 29.08
CA GLN A 453 -0.25 -18.87 28.58
C GLN A 453 -0.18 -17.34 28.39
N ARG A 454 0.72 -16.67 29.13
CA ARG A 454 1.02 -15.23 28.98
C ARG A 454 1.96 -14.98 27.80
N GLU A 455 2.96 -15.84 27.61
CA GLU A 455 3.85 -15.78 26.46
C GLU A 455 3.08 -16.00 25.14
N ILE A 456 2.13 -16.95 25.10
CA ILE A 456 1.27 -17.19 23.94
C ILE A 456 0.40 -15.95 23.62
N SER A 457 -0.23 -15.33 24.62
CA SER A 457 -1.08 -14.15 24.39
C SER A 457 -0.31 -12.88 24.03
N GLU A 458 0.95 -12.75 24.48
CA GLU A 458 1.84 -11.67 24.05
C GLU A 458 2.33 -11.84 22.61
N ILE A 459 2.58 -13.09 22.17
CA ILE A 459 2.92 -13.41 20.78
C ILE A 459 1.73 -13.15 19.85
N ASP A 460 0.53 -13.56 20.24
CA ASP A 460 -0.69 -13.32 19.46
C ASP A 460 -0.98 -11.82 19.31
N ARG A 461 -0.77 -11.04 20.38
CA ARG A 461 -0.88 -9.57 20.33
C ARG A 461 0.18 -8.94 19.44
N ALA A 462 1.42 -9.41 19.50
CA ALA A 462 2.49 -8.95 18.61
C ALA A 462 2.11 -9.17 17.13
N ALA A 463 1.47 -10.31 16.82
CA ALA A 463 1.06 -10.65 15.47
C ALA A 463 -0.14 -9.82 15.00
N ALA A 464 -1.07 -9.54 15.91
CA ALA A 464 -2.19 -8.63 15.65
C ALA A 464 -1.71 -7.19 15.43
N ASP A 465 -0.76 -6.72 16.23
CA ASP A 465 -0.17 -5.39 16.11
C ASP A 465 0.59 -5.23 14.78
N GLU A 466 1.37 -6.24 14.36
CA GLU A 466 2.08 -6.25 13.05
C GLU A 466 1.10 -6.18 11.87
N ARG A 467 -0.04 -6.86 11.96
CA ARG A 467 -1.07 -6.86 10.89
C ARG A 467 -1.91 -5.58 10.89
N ASN A 468 -1.90 -4.81 11.98
CA ASN A 468 -2.63 -3.57 12.09
C ASN A 468 -1.85 -2.42 11.44
N SER A 469 -1.97 -2.32 10.12
CA SER A 469 -1.32 -1.28 9.31
C SER A 469 -1.63 0.15 9.77
N ASN A 470 -2.82 0.41 10.31
CA ASN A 470 -3.18 1.71 10.87
C ASN A 470 -2.39 2.01 12.16
N LEU A 471 -2.27 1.03 13.06
CA LEU A 471 -1.46 1.14 14.28
C LEU A 471 0.02 1.37 13.97
N GLY A 472 0.57 0.64 12.99
CA GLY A 472 1.93 0.86 12.47
C GLY A 472 2.11 2.28 11.95
N SER A 473 1.26 2.71 11.02
CA SER A 473 1.31 4.03 10.38
C SER A 473 1.20 5.18 11.38
N GLN A 474 0.31 5.07 12.37
CA GLN A 474 0.15 6.08 13.42
C GLN A 474 1.40 6.21 14.29
N GLY A 475 2.04 5.09 14.63
CA GLY A 475 3.31 5.12 15.36
C GLY A 475 4.46 5.71 14.56
N GLU A 476 4.55 5.41 13.26
CA GLU A 476 5.54 6.03 12.37
C GLU A 476 5.37 7.55 12.32
N LEU A 477 4.14 8.05 12.19
CA LEU A 477 3.84 9.48 12.20
C LEU A 477 4.21 10.15 13.54
N LEU A 478 3.97 9.47 14.68
CA LEU A 478 4.37 9.97 16.00
C LEU A 478 5.88 10.07 16.15
N VAL A 479 6.62 9.04 15.73
CA VAL A 479 8.09 9.04 15.79
C VAL A 479 8.67 10.11 14.85
N LEU A 480 8.09 10.26 13.65
CA LEU A 480 8.49 11.29 12.70
C LEU A 480 8.32 12.70 13.29
N HIS A 481 7.19 12.95 13.96
CA HIS A 481 6.93 14.22 14.65
C HIS A 481 7.88 14.43 15.84
N TYR A 482 8.09 13.39 16.65
CA TYR A 482 9.01 13.41 17.78
C TYR A 482 10.44 13.79 17.36
N GLU A 483 11.02 13.11 16.37
CA GLU A 483 12.39 13.37 15.90
C GLU A 483 12.58 14.80 15.38
N LYS A 484 11.59 15.33 14.66
CA LYS A 484 11.62 16.72 14.19
C LYS A 484 11.64 17.70 15.35
N ASN A 485 10.80 17.49 16.35
CA ASN A 485 10.74 18.36 17.52
C ASN A 485 12.05 18.30 18.32
N GLU A 486 12.65 17.12 18.48
CA GLU A 486 13.94 16.99 19.17
C GLU A 486 15.07 17.73 18.45
N LEU A 487 15.14 17.64 17.11
CA LEU A 487 16.11 18.41 16.31
C LEU A 487 15.87 19.93 16.38
N ILE A 488 14.60 20.37 16.35
CA ILE A 488 14.26 21.79 16.51
C ILE A 488 14.67 22.29 17.90
N LYS A 489 14.39 21.53 18.96
CA LYS A 489 14.82 21.87 20.34
C LYS A 489 16.34 21.93 20.47
N ALA A 490 17.06 21.09 19.73
CA ALA A 490 18.52 21.11 19.64
C ALA A 490 19.08 22.24 18.75
N GLY A 491 18.23 23.13 18.23
CA GLY A 491 18.63 24.25 17.37
C GLY A 491 18.96 23.86 15.92
N ARG A 492 18.62 22.63 15.51
CA ARG A 492 18.90 22.07 14.18
C ARG A 492 17.64 21.95 13.32
N ALA A 493 16.92 23.07 13.15
CA ALA A 493 15.76 23.14 12.27
C ALA A 493 16.09 22.73 10.82
N ASP A 494 17.34 22.98 10.38
CA ASP A 494 17.87 22.58 9.08
C ASP A 494 17.92 21.06 8.87
N LEU A 495 18.09 20.28 9.95
CA LEU A 495 18.04 18.82 9.92
C LEU A 495 16.63 18.29 10.12
N ALA A 496 15.81 18.97 10.94
CA ALA A 496 14.41 18.61 11.15
C ALA A 496 13.63 18.60 9.82
N GLU A 497 13.92 19.54 8.91
CA GLU A 497 13.33 19.57 7.57
C GLU A 497 13.75 18.38 6.68
N LYS A 498 14.91 17.77 6.97
CA LYS A 498 15.45 16.64 6.20
C LYS A 498 14.97 15.28 6.70
N VAL A 499 14.29 15.21 7.86
CA VAL A 499 13.73 13.97 8.41
C VAL A 499 12.57 13.46 7.52
N LYS A 500 12.63 12.19 7.11
CA LYS A 500 11.70 11.58 6.14
C LYS A 500 11.25 10.19 6.54
N GLN A 501 10.00 9.86 6.20
CA GLN A 501 9.47 8.49 6.24
C GLN A 501 9.88 7.78 4.94
N VAL A 502 10.59 6.66 5.07
CA VAL A 502 11.19 5.88 3.98
C VAL A 502 10.33 4.67 3.62
N SER A 503 9.54 4.15 4.56
CA SER A 503 8.62 3.01 4.39
C SER A 503 7.63 3.18 3.22
N GLU A 504 7.19 4.42 2.93
CA GLU A 504 6.27 4.73 1.81
C GLU A 504 6.97 4.86 0.44
N MET A 505 8.28 5.06 0.41
CA MET A 505 9.07 5.29 -0.82
C MET A 505 9.86 4.05 -1.23
N ASN A 506 10.33 3.27 -0.25
CA ASN A 506 11.25 2.16 -0.48
C ASN A 506 11.01 1.00 0.50
N CYS A 507 10.17 0.04 0.10
CA CYS A 507 9.93 -1.17 0.90
C CYS A 507 11.19 -2.07 1.09
N ALA A 508 12.31 -1.78 0.42
CA ALA A 508 13.56 -2.53 0.54
C ALA A 508 14.61 -1.83 1.42
N ALA A 509 14.33 -0.65 1.98
CA ALA A 509 15.28 0.13 2.79
C ALA A 509 15.64 -0.58 4.11
N GLY A 510 14.71 -1.33 4.69
CA GLY A 510 14.89 -2.06 5.95
C GLY A 510 14.92 -1.16 7.19
N TYR A 511 14.29 0.02 7.12
CA TYR A 511 13.95 0.92 8.22
C TYR A 511 12.81 1.86 7.78
N ASP A 512 12.08 2.45 8.73
CA ASP A 512 10.90 3.27 8.46
C ASP A 512 11.19 4.76 8.31
N ILE A 513 12.13 5.31 9.10
CA ILE A 513 12.39 6.75 9.16
C ILE A 513 13.89 7.04 9.03
N LEU A 514 14.24 8.00 8.18
CA LEU A 514 15.56 8.63 8.14
C LEU A 514 15.53 9.91 8.97
N SER A 515 16.33 9.95 10.04
CA SER A 515 16.52 11.11 10.92
C SER A 515 18.00 11.45 11.06
N PHE A 516 18.34 12.39 11.95
CA PHE A 516 19.70 12.85 12.22
C PHE A 516 19.91 13.06 13.72
N ASP A 517 21.16 12.97 14.18
CA ASP A 517 21.55 13.46 15.50
C ASP A 517 21.92 14.96 15.47
N SER A 518 22.26 15.54 16.62
CA SER A 518 22.64 16.96 16.74
C SER A 518 23.90 17.32 15.93
N ASP A 519 24.79 16.36 15.71
CA ASP A 519 26.03 16.52 14.95
C ASP A 519 25.78 16.38 13.44
N GLY A 520 24.60 15.89 13.04
CA GLY A 520 24.19 15.69 11.66
C GLY A 520 24.47 14.29 11.09
N ASN A 521 24.83 13.32 11.93
CA ASN A 521 24.95 11.93 11.50
C ASN A 521 23.56 11.34 11.27
N GLU A 522 23.42 10.54 10.21
CA GLU A 522 22.16 9.87 9.89
C GLU A 522 21.76 8.84 10.94
N LYS A 523 20.46 8.79 11.24
CA LYS A 523 19.79 7.78 12.05
C LYS A 523 18.79 7.03 11.18
N TYR A 524 18.92 5.71 11.09
CA TYR A 524 17.96 4.81 10.47
C TYR A 524 17.07 4.23 11.56
N ILE A 525 15.79 4.59 11.56
CA ILE A 525 14.86 4.29 12.65
C ILE A 525 13.81 3.31 12.14
N GLU A 526 13.73 2.15 12.79
CA GLU A 526 12.66 1.17 12.65
C GLU A 526 11.64 1.38 13.78
N VAL A 527 10.36 1.52 13.44
CA VAL A 527 9.28 1.83 14.39
C VAL A 527 8.43 0.60 14.66
N LYS A 528 8.26 0.25 15.93
CA LYS A 528 7.42 -0.88 16.34
C LYS A 528 6.35 -0.39 17.32
N THR A 529 5.10 -0.38 16.89
CA THR A 529 3.97 0.13 17.68
C THR A 529 3.22 -0.99 18.39
N THR A 530 2.73 -0.74 19.60
CA THR A 530 1.84 -1.66 20.33
C THR A 530 0.92 -0.90 21.28
N MET A 531 -0.30 -1.41 21.48
CA MET A 531 -1.23 -0.88 22.48
C MET A 531 -0.90 -1.32 23.92
N GLY A 532 -0.08 -2.35 24.12
CA GLY A 532 0.29 -2.80 25.47
C GLY A 532 1.70 -2.38 25.88
N GLY A 533 2.24 -3.04 26.91
CA GLY A 533 3.46 -2.58 27.59
C GLY A 533 4.75 -2.67 26.78
N LYS A 534 5.81 -2.03 27.27
CA LYS A 534 7.15 -1.97 26.66
C LYS A 534 7.72 -3.33 26.23
N ASN A 535 7.52 -4.35 27.07
CA ASN A 535 8.07 -5.70 26.87
C ASN A 535 7.24 -6.59 25.93
N THR A 536 6.19 -6.06 25.30
CA THR A 536 5.43 -6.80 24.29
C THR A 536 6.36 -7.23 23.17
N VAL A 537 6.36 -8.52 22.84
CA VAL A 537 7.05 -9.06 21.67
C VAL A 537 6.66 -8.29 20.41
N PHE A 538 7.54 -8.22 19.43
CA PHE A 538 7.26 -7.63 18.12
C PHE A 538 7.98 -8.41 17.05
N TYR A 539 7.44 -8.38 15.85
CA TYR A 539 8.05 -8.99 14.69
C TYR A 539 9.03 -8.03 14.03
N ILE A 540 10.09 -8.61 13.49
CA ILE A 540 11.13 -7.89 12.76
C ILE A 540 11.51 -8.72 11.53
N SER A 541 11.63 -8.07 10.37
CA SER A 541 11.89 -8.78 9.12
C SER A 541 13.36 -9.18 8.97
N GLU A 542 13.64 -10.20 8.15
CA GLU A 542 15.02 -10.58 7.82
C GLU A 542 15.80 -9.42 7.19
N ASN A 543 15.12 -8.54 6.45
CA ASN A 543 15.73 -7.37 5.84
C ASN A 543 16.13 -6.33 6.91
N GLU A 544 15.24 -6.02 7.85
CA GLU A 544 15.52 -5.13 9.00
C GLU A 544 16.70 -5.64 9.83
N VAL A 545 16.75 -6.95 10.12
CA VAL A 545 17.89 -7.54 10.85
C VAL A 545 19.20 -7.37 10.08
N LYS A 546 19.22 -7.67 8.77
CA LYS A 546 20.41 -7.50 7.93
C LYS A 546 20.87 -6.05 7.84
N VAL A 547 19.94 -5.11 7.67
CA VAL A 547 20.25 -3.68 7.60
C VAL A 547 20.76 -3.16 8.93
N SER A 548 20.16 -3.59 10.05
CA SER A 548 20.63 -3.21 11.39
C SER A 548 22.07 -3.63 11.65
N LYS A 549 22.48 -4.81 11.15
CA LYS A 549 23.85 -5.30 11.25
C LYS A 549 24.82 -4.56 10.35
N ALA A 550 24.40 -4.25 9.12
CA ALA A 550 25.24 -3.52 8.17
C ALA A 550 25.44 -2.05 8.55
N CYS A 551 24.53 -1.47 9.33
CA CYS A 551 24.50 -0.06 9.70
C CYS A 551 24.39 0.15 11.22
N GLU A 552 25.01 -0.72 12.01
CA GLU A 552 24.91 -0.77 13.48
C GLU A 552 25.04 0.59 14.16
N GLU A 553 26.04 1.37 13.78
CA GLU A 553 26.33 2.69 14.37
C GLU A 553 25.26 3.76 14.10
N LYS A 554 24.35 3.49 13.17
CA LYS A 554 23.31 4.42 12.72
C LYS A 554 21.90 3.86 12.90
N TYR A 555 21.74 2.59 13.29
CA TYR A 555 20.45 1.93 13.33
C TYR A 555 19.80 2.02 14.71
N PHE A 556 18.50 2.31 14.74
CA PHE A 556 17.71 2.49 15.96
C PHE A 556 16.39 1.75 15.85
N ILE A 557 15.95 1.13 16.96
CA ILE A 557 14.57 0.68 17.14
C ILE A 557 13.86 1.67 18.05
N TYR A 558 12.71 2.17 17.59
CA TYR A 558 11.80 3.01 18.35
C TYR A 558 10.53 2.21 18.64
N ARG A 559 10.34 1.85 19.90
CA ARG A 559 9.15 1.13 20.39
C ARG A 559 8.14 2.13 20.92
N VAL A 560 7.04 2.33 20.18
CA VAL A 560 5.88 3.09 20.65
C VAL A 560 4.96 2.13 21.39
N TYR A 561 4.76 2.33 22.69
CA TYR A 561 4.03 1.39 23.53
C TYR A 561 3.03 2.11 24.45
N ASN A 562 2.11 1.34 25.06
CA ASN A 562 0.95 1.86 25.78
C ASN A 562 0.21 2.93 24.96
N PHE A 563 0.09 2.69 23.65
CA PHE A 563 -0.50 3.62 22.71
C PHE A 563 -2.02 3.69 22.91
N ASP A 564 -2.49 4.85 23.34
CA ASP A 564 -3.89 5.11 23.67
C ASP A 564 -4.44 6.23 22.80
N VAL A 565 -5.15 5.84 21.75
CA VAL A 565 -5.80 6.75 20.79
C VAL A 565 -6.88 7.60 21.46
N LYS A 566 -7.61 7.05 22.45
CA LYS A 566 -8.72 7.74 23.11
C LYS A 566 -8.21 8.88 23.98
N ASN A 567 -7.17 8.59 24.77
CA ASN A 567 -6.58 9.57 25.68
C ASN A 567 -5.46 10.40 25.01
N LYS A 568 -5.16 10.13 23.73
CA LYS A 568 -4.09 10.76 22.95
C LYS A 568 -2.73 10.70 23.66
N THR A 569 -2.37 9.54 24.18
CA THR A 569 -1.09 9.36 24.91
C THR A 569 -0.31 8.16 24.42
N TYR A 570 1.01 8.22 24.51
CA TYR A 570 1.90 7.11 24.19
C TYR A 570 3.16 7.17 25.05
N GLN A 571 3.92 6.09 25.06
CA GLN A 571 5.27 6.04 25.62
C GLN A 571 6.25 5.57 24.56
N LEU A 572 7.52 5.96 24.69
CA LEU A 572 8.55 5.70 23.69
C LEU A 572 9.79 5.09 24.35
N PHE A 573 10.28 3.99 23.79
CA PHE A 573 11.57 3.40 24.11
C PHE A 573 12.46 3.39 22.87
N THR A 574 13.72 3.78 23.03
CA THR A 574 14.69 3.89 21.93
C THR A 574 15.91 3.03 22.21
N GLN A 575 16.35 2.25 21.23
CA GLN A 575 17.55 1.41 21.34
C GLN A 575 18.44 1.56 20.11
N LYS A 576 19.72 1.87 20.31
CA LYS A 576 20.74 1.95 19.24
C LYS A 576 21.42 0.58 19.07
N GLY A 577 21.78 0.26 17.83
CA GLY A 577 22.66 -0.85 17.48
C GLY A 577 21.97 -1.97 16.70
N ALA A 578 22.76 -2.99 16.33
CA ALA A 578 22.25 -4.15 15.64
C ALA A 578 21.20 -4.88 16.51
N VAL A 579 20.16 -5.39 15.86
CA VAL A 579 19.03 -6.02 16.57
C VAL A 579 19.50 -7.22 17.39
N GLU A 580 20.41 -8.02 16.85
CA GLU A 580 20.96 -9.23 17.47
C GLU A 580 21.71 -8.96 18.79
N LEU A 581 22.17 -7.72 19.02
CA LEU A 581 22.92 -7.35 20.23
C LEU A 581 22.01 -6.97 21.39
N ASN A 582 20.80 -6.49 21.09
CA ASN A 582 19.91 -5.88 22.07
C ASN A 582 18.60 -6.66 22.27
N PHE A 583 18.26 -7.58 21.35
CA PHE A 583 17.02 -8.33 21.36
C PHE A 583 17.28 -9.82 21.11
N THR A 584 16.53 -10.68 21.80
CA THR A 584 16.54 -12.13 21.54
C THR A 584 15.67 -12.44 20.33
N LEU A 585 16.27 -12.96 19.26
CA LEU A 585 15.57 -13.32 18.04
C LEU A 585 15.14 -14.80 18.04
N SER A 586 13.91 -15.06 17.65
CA SER A 586 13.39 -16.41 17.38
C SER A 586 12.97 -16.50 15.91
N PRO A 587 13.37 -17.54 15.15
CA PRO A 587 12.98 -17.68 13.75
C PRO A 587 11.48 -18.01 13.63
N VAL A 588 10.76 -17.28 12.77
CA VAL A 588 9.29 -17.38 12.63
C VAL A 588 8.82 -17.77 11.22
N SER A 589 9.63 -17.56 10.16
CA SER A 589 9.31 -17.99 8.80
C SER A 589 10.58 -18.21 7.95
N TYR A 590 10.50 -19.08 6.93
CA TYR A 590 11.60 -19.39 6.01
C TYR A 590 11.21 -19.13 4.56
N ARG A 591 12.16 -18.63 3.75
CA ARG A 591 12.01 -18.48 2.31
C ARG A 591 12.76 -19.60 1.58
N ALA A 592 12.06 -20.33 0.70
CA ALA A 592 12.65 -21.37 -0.14
C ALA A 592 12.78 -20.91 -1.60
N ALA A 593 13.78 -21.41 -2.31
CA ALA A 593 13.97 -21.26 -3.75
C ALA A 593 14.34 -22.62 -4.37
N ILE A 594 13.97 -22.84 -5.63
CA ILE A 594 14.38 -24.04 -6.38
C ILE A 594 15.87 -23.91 -6.67
N LEU A 595 16.63 -24.98 -6.39
CA LEU A 595 18.08 -25.05 -6.58
C LEU A 595 18.49 -25.00 -8.06
#